data_AF-A0A7X8SRR6-F1
#
_entry.id   AF-A0A7X8SRR6-F1
#
_cell.length_a   1.000
_cell.length_b   1.000
_cell.length_c   1.000
_cell.angle_alpha   90.00
_cell.angle_beta   90.00
_cell.angle_gamma   90.00
#
_symmetry.space_group_name_H-M   'P 1'
#
loop_
_entity.id
_entity.type
_entity.pdbx_description
1 polymer ?
#
loop_
_entity_poly.entity_id
_entity_poly.type
_entity_poly.pdbx_seq_one_letter_code
_entity_poly.pdbx_strand_id
1 'polypeptide(L)'
;WSLSGLQEHKWNPGFLQLAMRNNAALVPIHITGANSKIYYLTATFWRQLSNMMVIREALRHHGKTMKINIGQQIALSSFKEYNKDLSAAANVCLTHLQSIAKNGPAMLDTIAPQELEPGKKELISAIEECEILRQFEDGRKLVIYRCNTNRTSPIIDELGRLRERCYRDI
;
A
#
# COMPACT_ATOMS: atom_id res chain seq x y z
N TRP A 1 21.91 7.25 16.01
CA TRP A 1 20.91 8.31 16.26
C TRP A 1 21.48 9.63 15.80
N SER A 2 20.66 10.46 15.17
CA SER A 2 20.98 11.84 14.81
C SER A 2 20.05 12.76 15.61
N LEU A 3 20.44 14.02 15.86
CA LEU A 3 19.54 15.03 16.41
C LEU A 3 18.24 15.22 15.59
N SER A 4 18.20 14.69 14.36
CA SER A 4 17.03 14.67 13.47
C SER A 4 16.05 13.50 13.68
N GLY A 5 16.32 12.53 14.56
CA GLY A 5 15.37 11.46 14.90
C GLY A 5 15.95 10.05 15.00
N LEU A 6 15.03 9.08 15.11
CA LEU A 6 15.34 7.64 15.12
C LEU A 6 15.90 7.24 13.75
N GLN A 7 17.11 6.69 13.74
CA GLN A 7 17.72 6.17 12.52
C GLN A 7 17.30 4.72 12.31
N GLU A 8 16.92 4.40 11.08
CA GLU A 8 16.65 3.03 10.66
C GLU A 8 17.89 2.16 10.87
N HIS A 9 17.69 0.96 11.42
CA HIS A 9 18.79 0.00 11.58
C HIS A 9 19.08 -0.68 10.25
N LYS A 10 20.24 -1.35 10.14
CA LYS A 10 20.54 -2.14 8.95
C LYS A 10 19.46 -3.22 8.77
N TRP A 11 18.83 -3.26 7.60
CA TRP A 11 17.79 -4.24 7.29
C TRP A 11 18.35 -5.66 7.26
N ASN A 12 17.61 -6.60 7.84
CA ASN A 12 17.98 -8.02 7.81
C ASN A 12 17.57 -8.63 6.45
N PRO A 13 18.46 -9.28 5.69
CA PRO A 13 18.13 -9.87 4.39
C PRO A 13 17.11 -11.03 4.42
N GLY A 14 16.82 -11.60 5.60
CA GLY A 14 15.96 -12.78 5.73
C GLY A 14 14.54 -12.61 5.17
N PHE A 15 13.98 -11.39 5.15
CA PHE A 15 12.64 -11.16 4.59
C PHE A 15 12.60 -11.41 3.07
N LEU A 16 13.69 -11.11 2.35
CA LEU A 16 13.78 -11.34 0.91
C LEU A 16 13.87 -12.83 0.60
N GLN A 17 14.66 -13.58 1.38
CA GLN A 17 14.72 -15.04 1.23
C GLN A 17 13.35 -15.68 1.38
N LEU A 18 12.60 -15.24 2.41
CA LEU A 18 11.27 -15.75 2.66
C LEU A 18 10.30 -15.41 1.51
N ALA A 19 10.37 -14.18 1.00
CA ALA A 19 9.52 -13.73 -0.09
C ALA A 19 9.82 -14.46 -1.41
N MET A 20 11.10 -14.65 -1.73
CA MET A 20 11.52 -15.38 -2.94
C MET A 20 11.15 -16.86 -2.86
N ARG A 21 11.35 -17.51 -1.71
CA ARG A 21 11.04 -18.94 -1.52
C ARG A 21 9.55 -19.24 -1.65
N ASN A 22 8.70 -18.31 -1.21
CA ASN A 22 7.24 -18.51 -1.17
C ASN A 22 6.50 -17.74 -2.27
N ASN A 23 7.20 -17.12 -3.22
CA ASN A 23 6.62 -16.25 -4.23
C ASN A 23 5.67 -15.17 -3.63
N ALA A 24 6.05 -14.61 -2.48
CA ALA A 24 5.21 -13.69 -1.72
C ALA A 24 5.27 -12.24 -2.23
N ALA A 25 4.11 -11.60 -2.35
CA ALA A 25 4.01 -10.17 -2.68
C ALA A 25 4.72 -9.30 -1.63
N LEU A 26 5.60 -8.40 -2.08
CA LEU A 26 6.28 -7.43 -1.21
C LEU A 26 5.64 -6.05 -1.40
N VAL A 27 5.06 -5.43 -0.38
CA VAL A 27 4.45 -4.09 -0.52
C VAL A 27 5.21 -3.08 0.36
N PRO A 28 5.80 -2.02 -0.24
CA PRO A 28 6.55 -1.02 0.50
C PRO A 28 5.61 -0.05 1.21
N ILE A 29 5.83 0.16 2.51
CA ILE A 29 5.03 1.07 3.33
C ILE A 29 5.96 2.03 4.05
N HIS A 30 5.87 3.31 3.72
CA HIS A 30 6.65 4.35 4.36
C HIS A 30 5.83 5.07 5.42
N ILE A 31 6.30 5.00 6.66
CA ILE A 31 5.63 5.57 7.82
C ILE A 31 6.45 6.76 8.32
N THR A 32 5.83 7.94 8.36
CA THR A 32 6.48 9.13 8.92
C THR A 32 5.98 9.40 10.33
N GLY A 33 6.93 9.59 11.25
CA GLY A 33 6.64 9.92 12.64
C GLY A 33 7.89 10.40 13.37
N ALA A 34 7.69 11.26 14.36
CA ALA A 34 8.74 11.70 15.25
C ALA A 34 8.21 11.80 16.68
N ASN A 35 8.98 11.31 17.64
CA ASN A 35 8.69 11.43 19.07
C ASN A 35 8.99 12.85 19.57
N SER A 36 8.63 13.16 20.82
CA SER A 36 8.98 14.45 21.44
C SER A 36 10.50 14.65 21.56
N LYS A 37 10.91 15.92 21.59
CA LYS A 37 12.30 16.30 21.90
C LYS A 37 12.76 15.76 23.25
N ILE A 38 11.84 15.62 24.22
CA ILE A 38 12.13 15.08 25.55
C ILE A 38 12.44 13.58 25.48
N TYR A 39 11.73 12.82 24.63
CA TYR A 39 12.05 11.42 24.37
C TYR A 39 13.48 11.27 23.84
N TYR A 40 13.88 12.09 22.86
CA TYR A 40 15.24 12.02 22.31
C TYR A 40 16.32 12.50 23.29
N LEU A 41 16.02 13.50 24.13
CA LEU A 41 16.92 13.96 25.19
C LEU A 41 17.13 12.88 26.25
N THR A 42 16.03 12.24 26.70
CA THR A 42 16.09 11.16 27.69
C THR A 42 16.76 9.90 27.14
N ALA A 43 16.54 9.56 25.87
CA ALA A 43 17.25 8.45 25.21
C ALA A 43 18.77 8.66 25.12
N THR A 44 19.20 9.91 24.95
CA THR A 44 20.64 10.29 24.95
C THR A 44 21.26 10.10 26.33
N PHE A 45 20.51 10.39 27.39
CA PHE A 45 20.99 10.25 28.77
C PHE A 45 20.93 8.80 29.27
N TRP A 46 19.81 8.10 29.03
CA TRP A 46 19.63 6.72 29.47
C TRP A 46 18.52 5.96 28.71
N ARG A 47 18.89 4.86 28.03
CA ARG A 47 17.99 4.09 27.14
C ARG A 47 16.81 3.44 27.89
N GLN A 48 17.03 2.97 29.10
CA GLN A 48 16.01 2.32 29.93
C GLN A 48 14.88 3.30 30.30
N LEU A 49 15.23 4.58 30.51
CA LEU A 49 14.27 5.63 30.83
C LEU A 49 13.44 6.04 29.61
N SER A 50 14.05 5.99 28.42
CA SER A 50 13.34 6.20 27.16
C SER A 50 12.24 5.15 26.92
N ASN A 51 12.47 3.88 27.29
CA ASN A 51 11.44 2.83 27.22
C ASN A 51 10.21 3.17 28.08
N MET A 52 10.40 3.75 29.27
CA MET A 52 9.29 4.22 30.10
C MET A 52 8.54 5.40 29.46
N MET A 53 9.27 6.27 28.74
CA MET A 53 8.69 7.41 28.02
C MET A 53 7.89 7.01 26.78
N VAL A 54 8.00 5.77 26.28
CA VAL A 54 7.19 5.27 25.16
C VAL A 54 5.70 5.37 25.48
N ILE A 55 5.29 5.01 26.70
CA ILE A 55 3.89 5.09 27.14
C ILE A 55 3.41 6.55 27.08
N ARG A 56 4.26 7.48 27.53
CA ARG A 56 3.96 8.92 27.50
C ARG A 56 3.86 9.47 26.08
N GLU A 57 4.74 9.03 25.16
CA GLU A 57 4.65 9.43 23.76
C GLU A 57 3.40 8.86 23.08
N ALA A 58 3.06 7.60 23.36
CA ALA A 58 1.83 7.00 22.86
C ALA A 58 0.59 7.80 23.30
N LEU A 59 0.53 8.19 24.59
CA LEU A 59 -0.54 9.06 25.11
C LEU A 59 -0.52 10.46 24.48
N ARG A 60 0.66 11.02 24.19
CA ARG A 60 0.81 12.36 23.56
C ARG A 60 0.43 12.36 22.07
N HIS A 61 0.65 11.25 21.37
CA HIS A 61 0.29 11.08 19.97
C HIS A 61 -1.13 10.51 19.79
N HIS A 62 -1.83 10.27 20.91
CA HIS A 62 -3.24 9.90 20.91
C HIS A 62 -4.08 10.92 20.11
N GLY A 63 -4.79 10.44 19.09
CA GLY A 63 -5.67 11.25 18.23
C GLY A 63 -4.97 12.04 17.12
N LYS A 64 -3.67 11.87 16.89
CA LYS A 64 -2.97 12.54 15.77
C LYS A 64 -3.02 11.70 14.50
N THR A 65 -3.14 12.36 13.36
CA THR A 65 -3.04 11.70 12.05
C THR A 65 -1.58 11.40 11.72
N MET A 66 -1.31 10.15 11.34
CA MET A 66 -0.01 9.69 10.88
C MET A 66 -0.03 9.59 9.37
N LYS A 67 0.96 10.17 8.69
CA LYS A 67 1.08 10.05 7.24
C LYS A 67 1.77 8.73 6.91
N ILE A 68 1.01 7.85 6.26
CA ILE A 68 1.46 6.57 5.74
C ILE A 68 1.37 6.65 4.23
N ASN A 69 2.50 6.41 3.56
CA ASN A 69 2.56 6.30 2.12
C ASN A 69 2.71 4.83 1.76
N ILE A 70 1.68 4.26 1.14
CA ILE A 70 1.70 2.88 0.65
C ILE A 70 2.18 2.95 -0.80
N GLY A 71 3.30 2.30 -1.09
CA GLY A 71 3.82 2.18 -2.44
C GLY A 71 3.27 0.95 -3.15
N GLN A 72 3.57 0.86 -4.44
CA GLN A 72 3.18 -0.28 -5.26
C GLN A 72 3.95 -1.55 -4.85
N GLN A 73 3.32 -2.72 -5.00
CA GLN A 73 3.95 -4.01 -4.70
C GLN A 73 5.26 -4.12 -5.48
N ILE A 74 6.36 -4.56 -4.88
CA ILE A 74 7.62 -4.83 -5.56
C ILE A 74 7.57 -6.21 -6.24
N ALA A 75 8.01 -6.26 -7.50
CA ALA A 75 8.12 -7.49 -8.25
C ALA A 75 9.27 -8.35 -7.73
N LEU A 76 8.99 -9.62 -7.44
CA LEU A 76 10.03 -10.57 -6.97
C LEU A 76 11.09 -10.87 -8.04
N SER A 77 10.78 -10.65 -9.31
CA SER A 77 11.72 -10.77 -10.42
C SER A 77 12.92 -9.84 -10.28
N SER A 78 12.73 -8.62 -9.76
CA SER A 78 13.79 -7.63 -9.60
C SER A 78 14.87 -8.08 -8.61
N PHE A 79 14.57 -9.07 -7.76
CA PHE A 79 15.52 -9.63 -6.80
C PHE A 79 16.30 -10.84 -7.31
N LYS A 80 15.97 -11.38 -8.49
CA LYS A 80 16.70 -12.52 -9.07
C LYS A 80 18.16 -12.20 -9.36
N GLU A 81 18.48 -10.95 -9.72
CA GLU A 81 19.85 -10.47 -9.97
C GLU A 81 20.69 -10.42 -8.69
N TYR A 82 20.03 -10.19 -7.54
CA TYR A 82 20.68 -10.04 -6.24
C TYR A 82 20.74 -11.35 -5.43
N ASN A 83 20.41 -12.50 -6.03
CA ASN A 83 20.34 -13.79 -5.35
C ASN A 83 21.67 -14.23 -4.67
N LYS A 84 22.80 -13.62 -5.05
CA LYS A 84 24.12 -13.85 -4.43
C LYS A 84 24.43 -12.90 -3.25
N ASP A 85 23.81 -11.72 -3.18
CA ASP A 85 23.99 -10.75 -2.09
C ASP A 85 22.64 -10.15 -1.65
N LEU A 86 22.01 -10.85 -0.73
CA LEU A 86 20.72 -10.43 -0.17
C LEU A 86 20.86 -9.21 0.75
N SER A 87 22.05 -8.94 1.30
CA SER A 87 22.26 -7.74 2.12
C SER A 87 22.25 -6.50 1.23
N ALA A 88 22.81 -6.58 0.02
CA ALA A 88 22.69 -5.52 -0.97
C ALA A 88 21.24 -5.34 -1.43
N ALA A 89 20.52 -6.44 -1.71
CA ALA A 89 19.11 -6.40 -2.07
C ALA A 89 18.24 -5.70 -1.01
N ALA A 90 18.47 -5.97 0.28
CA ALA A 90 17.75 -5.34 1.37
C ALA A 90 18.02 -3.83 1.45
N ASN A 91 19.24 -3.39 1.16
CA ASN A 91 19.59 -1.97 1.10
C ASN A 91 18.93 -1.28 -0.11
N VAL A 92 18.83 -1.97 -1.25
CA VAL A 92 18.10 -1.45 -2.42
C VAL A 92 16.62 -1.29 -2.08
N CYS A 93 15.99 -2.24 -1.36
CA CYS A 93 14.62 -2.09 -0.85
C CYS A 93 14.45 -0.86 0.04
N LEU A 94 15.38 -0.63 0.97
CA LEU A 94 15.36 0.53 1.86
C LEU A 94 15.49 1.84 1.06
N THR A 95 16.38 1.86 0.07
CA THR A 95 16.59 3.05 -0.77
C THR A 95 15.36 3.33 -1.64
N HIS A 96 14.76 2.27 -2.21
CA HIS A 96 13.49 2.35 -2.92
C HIS A 96 12.38 2.93 -2.04
N LEU A 97 12.24 2.45 -0.80
CA LEU A 97 11.26 2.95 0.17
C LEU A 97 11.46 4.44 0.49
N GLN A 98 12.71 4.85 0.71
CA GLN A 98 13.07 6.24 0.96
C GLN A 98 12.86 7.14 -0.27
N SER A 99 12.98 6.59 -1.47
CA SER A 99 12.65 7.30 -2.70
C SER A 99 11.14 7.52 -2.82
N ILE A 100 10.32 6.46 -2.62
CA ILE A 100 8.84 6.55 -2.62
C ILE A 100 8.36 7.58 -1.59
N ALA A 101 8.96 7.59 -0.40
CA ALA A 101 8.66 8.56 0.65
C ALA A 101 8.73 10.02 0.18
N LYS A 102 9.67 10.32 -0.72
CA LYS A 102 9.96 11.65 -1.25
C LYS A 102 9.31 11.93 -2.60
N ASN A 103 8.41 11.06 -3.06
CA ASN A 103 7.89 11.06 -4.43
C ASN A 103 9.01 10.99 -5.49
N GLY A 104 10.11 10.31 -5.15
CA GLY A 104 11.26 10.07 -6.03
C GLY A 104 11.05 8.85 -6.93
N PRO A 105 12.02 8.59 -7.83
CA PRO A 105 11.91 7.48 -8.78
C PRO A 105 11.91 6.11 -8.09
N ALA A 106 11.07 5.20 -8.58
CA ALA A 106 11.08 3.80 -8.18
C ALA A 106 12.41 3.13 -8.62
N MET A 107 13.13 2.52 -7.68
CA MET A 107 14.40 1.82 -7.95
C MET A 107 14.26 0.32 -8.23
N LEU A 108 13.07 -0.24 -7.98
CA LEU A 108 12.75 -1.65 -8.14
C LEU A 108 11.46 -1.70 -8.94
N ASP A 109 11.29 -2.76 -9.72
CA ASP A 109 10.07 -2.90 -10.50
C ASP A 109 8.90 -3.13 -9.56
N THR A 110 7.78 -2.48 -9.85
CA THR A 110 6.57 -2.55 -9.04
C THR A 110 5.37 -3.03 -9.84
N ILE A 111 4.51 -3.79 -9.18
CA ILE A 111 3.19 -4.25 -9.60
C ILE A 111 2.18 -3.27 -9.02
N ALA A 112 1.44 -2.59 -9.91
CA ALA A 112 0.39 -1.68 -9.52
C ALA A 112 -0.81 -2.43 -8.91
N PRO A 113 -1.52 -1.86 -7.91
CA PRO A 113 -2.75 -2.44 -7.38
C PRO A 113 -3.87 -2.40 -8.44
N GLN A 114 -4.80 -3.37 -8.36
CA GLN A 114 -6.07 -3.29 -9.08
C GLN A 114 -6.97 -2.23 -8.46
N GLU A 115 -7.61 -1.40 -9.28
CA GLU A 115 -8.59 -0.40 -8.84
C GLU A 115 -9.92 -1.00 -8.33
N LEU A 116 -10.61 -0.18 -7.52
CA LEU A 116 -11.71 -0.47 -6.58
C LEU A 116 -13.00 -1.07 -7.19
N GLU A 117 -13.71 -1.83 -6.34
CA GLU A 117 -15.11 -2.24 -6.47
C GLU A 117 -16.09 -1.11 -6.06
N PRO A 118 -17.16 -0.82 -6.80
CA PRO A 118 -18.21 0.11 -6.42
C PRO A 118 -19.33 -0.57 -5.64
N GLY A 119 -20.10 0.24 -4.92
CA GLY A 119 -21.18 -0.23 -4.07
C GLY A 119 -22.24 -0.99 -4.86
N LYS A 120 -22.47 -2.27 -4.55
CA LYS A 120 -23.43 -3.15 -5.25
C LYS A 120 -24.85 -2.59 -5.34
N LYS A 121 -25.25 -1.72 -4.41
CA LYS A 121 -26.55 -1.05 -4.44
C LYS A 121 -26.57 0.22 -5.24
N GLU A 122 -25.52 1.03 -5.19
CA GLU A 122 -25.36 2.17 -6.09
C GLU A 122 -25.21 1.68 -7.52
N LEU A 123 -24.55 0.55 -7.68
CA LEU A 123 -24.52 -0.28 -8.87
C LEU A 123 -25.93 -0.79 -9.20
N ILE A 124 -26.70 -1.39 -8.28
CA ILE A 124 -28.09 -1.86 -8.56
C ILE A 124 -29.03 -0.70 -8.89
N SER A 125 -29.02 0.40 -8.15
CA SER A 125 -29.81 1.62 -8.41
C SER A 125 -29.37 2.29 -9.71
N ALA A 126 -28.06 2.39 -9.97
CA ALA A 126 -27.55 2.89 -11.25
C ALA A 126 -27.92 1.96 -12.41
N ILE A 127 -28.01 0.65 -12.18
CA ILE A 127 -28.49 -0.33 -13.15
C ILE A 127 -30.01 -0.24 -13.32
N GLU A 128 -30.77 0.01 -12.25
CA GLU A 128 -32.24 0.18 -12.26
C GLU A 128 -32.68 1.51 -12.88
N GLU A 129 -31.84 2.55 -12.78
CA GLU A 129 -31.99 3.84 -13.45
C GLU A 129 -31.62 3.81 -14.94
N CYS A 130 -31.12 2.67 -15.47
CA CYS A 130 -30.75 2.52 -16.89
C CYS A 130 -31.95 2.27 -17.81
N GLU A 131 -31.81 2.69 -19.07
CA GLU A 131 -32.77 2.39 -20.14
C GLU A 131 -32.55 0.97 -20.70
N ILE A 132 -33.62 0.17 -20.91
CA ILE A 132 -33.53 -1.21 -21.42
C ILE A 132 -33.70 -1.21 -22.95
N LEU A 133 -32.77 -1.84 -23.68
CA LEU A 133 -32.83 -2.00 -25.14
C LEU A 133 -33.49 -3.32 -25.59
N ARG A 134 -33.19 -4.41 -24.88
CA ARG A 134 -33.61 -5.77 -25.27
C ARG A 134 -33.59 -6.74 -24.09
N GLN A 135 -34.52 -7.69 -24.07
CA GLN A 135 -34.60 -8.79 -23.08
C GLN A 135 -34.74 -10.14 -23.80
N PHE A 136 -34.07 -11.18 -23.29
CA PHE A 136 -33.96 -12.50 -23.91
C PHE A 136 -34.76 -13.58 -23.17
N GLU A 137 -35.04 -14.71 -23.82
CA GLU A 137 -35.85 -15.83 -23.28
C GLU A 137 -35.24 -16.50 -22.05
N ASP A 138 -33.94 -16.32 -21.82
CA ASP A 138 -33.15 -16.87 -20.70
C ASP A 138 -33.09 -15.96 -19.46
N GLY A 139 -33.80 -14.82 -19.47
CA GLY A 139 -33.88 -13.89 -18.35
C GLY A 139 -32.78 -12.81 -18.32
N ARG A 140 -31.89 -12.74 -19.31
CA ARG A 140 -30.86 -11.70 -19.42
C ARG A 140 -31.41 -10.39 -20.01
N LYS A 141 -30.87 -9.25 -19.56
CA LYS A 141 -31.27 -7.89 -19.98
C LYS A 141 -30.09 -7.10 -20.55
N LEU A 142 -30.33 -6.40 -21.66
CA LEU A 142 -29.40 -5.45 -22.28
C LEU A 142 -29.83 -4.01 -21.92
N VAL A 143 -28.97 -3.29 -21.21
CA VAL A 143 -29.24 -1.94 -20.67
C VAL A 143 -28.21 -0.90 -21.15
N ILE A 144 -28.67 0.34 -21.38
CA ILE A 144 -27.84 1.52 -21.63
C ILE A 144 -27.65 2.31 -20.34
N TYR A 145 -26.39 2.46 -19.93
CA TYR A 145 -25.98 3.33 -18.84
C TYR A 145 -25.36 4.63 -19.37
N ARG A 146 -25.85 5.80 -18.92
CA ARG A 146 -25.28 7.13 -19.21
C ARG A 146 -24.74 7.75 -17.91
N CYS A 147 -23.42 7.91 -17.81
CA CYS A 147 -22.79 8.49 -16.63
C CYS A 147 -22.99 10.02 -16.61
N ASN A 148 -23.64 10.55 -15.57
CA ASN A 148 -23.95 11.98 -15.41
C ASN A 148 -23.20 12.64 -14.23
N THR A 149 -22.39 11.86 -13.48
CA THR A 149 -21.58 12.32 -12.34
C THR A 149 -20.15 12.66 -12.79
N ASN A 150 -19.70 13.86 -12.47
CA ASN A 150 -18.44 14.39 -13.00
C ASN A 150 -17.14 13.74 -12.44
N ARG A 151 -17.21 12.69 -11.59
CA ARG A 151 -15.99 12.07 -10.99
C ARG A 151 -16.03 10.56 -10.65
N THR A 152 -17.17 9.95 -10.35
CA THR A 152 -17.22 8.52 -9.95
C THR A 152 -18.49 7.83 -10.46
N SER A 153 -18.35 6.62 -11.03
CA SER A 153 -19.44 5.83 -11.62
C SER A 153 -19.45 4.40 -11.06
N PRO A 154 -20.50 4.02 -10.32
CA PRO A 154 -20.59 2.73 -9.68
C PRO A 154 -20.81 1.55 -10.63
N ILE A 155 -21.04 1.77 -11.94
CA ILE A 155 -21.05 0.65 -12.91
C ILE A 155 -19.65 0.39 -13.45
N ILE A 156 -18.88 1.46 -13.69
CA ILE A 156 -17.54 1.38 -14.28
C ILE A 156 -16.55 0.69 -13.33
N ASP A 157 -16.55 1.07 -12.05
CA ASP A 157 -15.69 0.45 -11.04
C ASP A 157 -15.97 -1.08 -10.91
N GLU A 158 -17.23 -1.53 -11.13
CA GLU A 158 -17.65 -2.92 -10.88
C GLU A 158 -17.17 -3.80 -12.03
N LEU A 159 -17.26 -3.26 -13.24
CA LEU A 159 -16.69 -3.87 -14.42
C LEU A 159 -15.18 -4.02 -14.26
N GLY A 160 -14.48 -3.02 -13.68
CA GLY A 160 -13.04 -3.05 -13.41
C GLY A 160 -12.64 -4.13 -12.41
N ARG A 161 -13.36 -4.23 -11.30
CA ARG A 161 -13.27 -5.30 -10.31
C ARG A 161 -13.52 -6.70 -10.88
N LEU A 162 -14.60 -6.90 -11.65
CA LEU A 162 -14.96 -8.24 -12.15
C LEU A 162 -13.96 -8.70 -13.21
N ARG A 163 -13.49 -7.75 -14.03
CA ARG A 163 -12.37 -7.97 -14.92
C ARG A 163 -11.15 -8.47 -14.13
N GLU A 164 -10.78 -7.88 -12.99
CA GLU A 164 -9.64 -8.37 -12.19
C GLU A 164 -9.77 -9.78 -11.69
N ARG A 165 -10.97 -10.08 -11.19
CA ARG A 165 -11.27 -11.38 -10.60
C ARG A 165 -11.08 -12.46 -11.66
N CYS A 166 -11.59 -12.23 -12.87
CA CYS A 166 -11.38 -13.14 -13.99
C CYS A 166 -9.92 -13.24 -14.44
N TYR A 167 -9.15 -12.15 -14.38
CA TYR A 167 -7.74 -12.16 -14.77
C TYR A 167 -6.80 -12.80 -13.73
N ARG A 168 -7.24 -13.04 -12.46
CA ARG A 168 -6.44 -13.69 -11.40
C ARG A 168 -6.81 -15.14 -11.05
N ASP A 169 -7.99 -15.62 -11.46
CA ASP A 169 -8.46 -17.00 -11.17
C ASP A 169 -8.01 -18.06 -12.22
N ILE A 170 -7.28 -17.64 -13.26
CA ILE A 170 -6.63 -18.47 -14.29
C ILE A 170 -5.12 -18.49 -14.02
#